data_AF-A0A1J4JJQ7-F1
#
_entry.id   AF-A0A1J4JJQ7-F1
#
_cell.length_a   1.000
_cell.length_b   1.000
_cell.length_c   1.000
_cell.angle_alpha   90.00
_cell.angle_beta   90.00
_cell.angle_gamma   90.00
#
_symmetry.space_group_name_H-M   'P 1'
#
loop_
_entity.id
_entity.type
_entity.pdbx_description
1 polymer ?
#
loop_
_entity_poly.entity_id
_entity_poly.type
_entity_poly.pdbx_seq_one_letter_code
_entity_poly.pdbx_strand_id
1 'polypeptide(L)'
;MLYKKIISHLKYNGIKRHQNTFLFLVYQTSSHFYSIQMARTKQTARKSTGGKTPRKSLGAKAARKSTPVVDSQGAKKQHRFRPGTVALREIRKYQKSTDLLIRKLPFQRLVREIASGFRGDLRFQSSAIAALQEASEAYLVGLFEDTNLCAIHANRVTIMERDVQLAQRIRGERN
;
A
#
# COMPACT_ATOMS: atom_id res chain seq x y z
N MET A 1 -20.50 -3.57 -17.82
CA MET A 1 -19.67 -2.47 -18.38
C MET A 1 -19.93 -1.10 -17.73
N LEU A 2 -21.14 -0.81 -17.21
CA LEU A 2 -21.44 0.44 -16.49
C LEU A 2 -20.61 0.65 -15.20
N TYR A 3 -20.38 -0.40 -14.41
CA TYR A 3 -19.64 -0.34 -13.14
C TYR A 3 -18.16 0.08 -13.28
N LYS A 4 -17.48 -0.38 -14.34
CA LYS A 4 -16.11 0.05 -14.65
C LYS A 4 -16.05 1.51 -15.14
N LYS A 5 -17.13 2.01 -15.75
CA LYS A 5 -17.21 3.38 -16.30
C LYS A 5 -17.49 4.40 -15.20
N ILE A 6 -18.32 4.08 -14.21
CA ILE A 6 -18.62 4.95 -13.06
C ILE A 6 -17.39 5.12 -12.15
N ILE A 7 -16.67 4.03 -11.84
CA ILE A 7 -15.45 4.10 -11.02
C ILE A 7 -14.30 4.81 -11.77
N SER A 8 -14.18 4.60 -13.09
CA SER A 8 -13.18 5.32 -13.90
C SER A 8 -13.49 6.83 -14.03
N HIS A 9 -14.77 7.22 -14.15
CA HIS A 9 -15.17 8.62 -14.29
C HIS A 9 -15.02 9.42 -12.98
N LEU A 10 -15.19 8.78 -11.82
CA LEU A 10 -14.85 9.36 -10.51
C LEU A 10 -13.33 9.49 -10.31
N LYS A 11 -12.55 8.54 -10.86
CA LYS A 11 -11.08 8.55 -10.80
C LYS A 11 -10.45 9.65 -11.67
N TYR A 12 -11.07 10.06 -12.79
CA TYR A 12 -10.49 11.06 -13.69
C TYR A 12 -10.72 12.53 -13.28
N ASN A 13 -11.84 12.86 -12.62
CA ASN A 13 -12.17 14.24 -12.26
C ASN A 13 -11.66 14.68 -10.86
N GLY A 14 -11.42 13.75 -9.93
CA GLY A 14 -10.89 14.05 -8.59
C GLY A 14 -9.36 14.06 -8.47
N ILE A 15 -8.65 13.36 -9.37
CA ILE A 15 -7.21 13.09 -9.21
C ILE A 15 -6.32 14.22 -9.74
N LYS A 16 -6.78 15.07 -10.66
CA LYS A 16 -5.91 16.15 -11.18
C LYS A 16 -5.74 17.35 -10.24
N ARG A 17 -6.63 17.59 -9.28
CA ARG A 17 -6.48 18.73 -8.35
C ARG A 17 -5.61 18.42 -7.12
N HIS A 18 -5.53 17.15 -6.68
CA HIS A 18 -4.80 16.77 -5.46
C HIS A 18 -3.47 16.06 -5.68
N GLN A 19 -3.18 15.55 -6.88
CA GLN A 19 -1.86 14.97 -7.17
C GLN A 19 -0.76 16.03 -7.25
N ASN A 20 -1.11 17.28 -7.57
CA ASN A 20 -0.15 18.38 -7.57
C ASN A 20 0.20 18.86 -6.16
N THR A 21 -0.69 18.79 -5.16
CA THR A 21 -0.33 19.19 -3.78
C THR A 21 0.46 18.11 -3.04
N PHE A 22 0.25 16.83 -3.34
CA PHE A 22 0.97 15.74 -2.66
C PHE A 22 2.41 15.57 -3.14
N LEU A 23 2.70 15.79 -4.43
CA LEU A 23 4.09 15.85 -4.90
C LEU A 23 4.74 17.21 -4.59
N PHE A 24 4.00 18.32 -4.62
CA PHE A 24 4.56 19.66 -4.36
C PHE A 24 4.98 19.85 -2.91
N LEU A 25 4.21 19.38 -1.91
CA LEU A 25 4.62 19.49 -0.50
C LEU A 25 5.79 18.58 -0.12
N VAL A 26 5.94 17.43 -0.78
CA VAL A 26 7.11 16.54 -0.57
C VAL A 26 8.36 17.06 -1.31
N TYR A 27 8.21 17.76 -2.45
CA TYR A 27 9.32 18.38 -3.18
C TYR A 27 9.73 19.77 -2.66
N GLN A 28 8.83 20.54 -2.04
CA GLN A 28 9.15 21.89 -1.54
C GLN A 28 10.07 21.82 -0.30
N THR A 29 9.94 20.82 0.57
CA THR A 29 10.80 20.65 1.76
C THR A 29 12.15 20.01 1.46
N SER A 30 12.46 19.71 0.20
CA SER A 30 13.74 19.13 -0.24
C SER A 30 14.53 20.05 -1.18
N SER A 31 14.10 21.29 -1.37
CA SER A 31 14.69 22.24 -2.34
C SER A 31 15.64 23.28 -1.72
N HIS A 32 16.14 23.08 -0.49
CA HIS A 32 17.16 23.94 0.14
C HIS A 32 18.41 23.14 0.53
N PHE A 33 19.03 22.47 -0.43
CA PHE A 33 20.44 22.11 -0.37
C PHE A 33 21.03 22.17 -1.78
N TYR A 34 21.53 23.34 -2.16
CA TYR A 34 22.51 23.47 -3.22
C TYR A 34 23.77 22.69 -2.81
N SER A 35 24.15 21.65 -3.55
CA SER A 35 25.56 21.30 -3.70
C SER A 35 25.79 20.38 -4.91
N ILE A 36 26.30 21.00 -5.98
CA ILE A 36 27.41 20.51 -6.82
C ILE A 36 27.15 19.22 -7.61
N GLN A 37 26.91 19.42 -8.91
CA GLN A 37 27.28 18.51 -9.99
C GLN A 37 28.74 18.04 -9.85
N MET A 38 28.95 16.73 -9.73
CA MET A 38 30.23 16.08 -9.97
C MET A 38 30.03 14.98 -11.00
N ALA A 39 30.26 15.30 -12.26
CA ALA A 39 30.50 14.31 -13.30
C ALA A 39 31.80 13.56 -12.94
N ARG A 40 31.68 12.29 -12.52
CA ARG A 40 32.83 11.42 -12.29
C ARG A 40 32.82 10.29 -13.29
N THR A 41 33.55 10.46 -14.38
CA THR A 41 33.93 9.39 -15.29
C THR A 41 34.98 8.52 -14.59
N LYS A 42 34.58 7.35 -14.09
CA LYS A 42 35.53 6.27 -13.80
C LYS A 42 35.24 5.12 -14.75
N GLN A 43 35.99 5.08 -15.85
CA GLN A 43 36.24 3.84 -16.56
C GLN A 43 36.96 2.91 -15.59
N THR A 44 36.25 1.91 -15.09
CA THR A 44 36.91 0.73 -14.54
C THR A 44 36.95 -0.30 -15.65
N ALA A 45 38.16 -0.71 -16.05
CA ALA A 45 38.36 -1.82 -16.97
C ALA A 45 37.59 -3.04 -16.46
N ARG A 46 36.51 -3.40 -17.15
CA ARG A 46 35.71 -4.57 -16.82
C ARG A 46 36.49 -5.77 -17.35
N LYS A 47 37.11 -6.55 -16.46
CA LYS A 47 37.63 -7.87 -16.84
C LYS A 47 36.45 -8.72 -17.30
N SER A 48 36.41 -8.99 -18.59
CA SER A 48 35.62 -10.04 -19.21
C SER A 48 36.33 -11.37 -18.94
N THR A 49 36.05 -11.99 -17.79
CA THR A 49 36.38 -13.40 -17.59
C THR A 49 35.20 -14.09 -16.94
N GLY A 50 34.67 -15.05 -17.70
CA GLY A 50 33.42 -15.72 -17.47
C GLY A 50 33.34 -16.38 -16.09
N GLY A 51 32.15 -16.31 -15.51
CA GLY A 51 31.74 -17.33 -14.58
C GLY A 51 31.74 -18.67 -15.30
N LYS A 52 32.76 -19.50 -15.03
CA LYS A 52 32.78 -20.96 -15.15
C LYS A 52 34.20 -21.46 -14.86
N THR A 53 34.38 -22.15 -13.74
CA THR A 53 35.49 -23.10 -13.56
C THR A 53 35.03 -24.49 -14.04
N PRO A 54 35.85 -25.25 -14.78
CA PRO A 54 35.46 -26.54 -15.33
C PRO A 54 35.57 -27.69 -14.31
N ARG A 55 34.39 -28.30 -14.07
CA ARG A 55 34.06 -29.72 -13.84
C ARG A 55 34.94 -30.59 -12.92
N LYS A 56 34.32 -31.12 -11.85
CA LYS A 56 34.43 -32.55 -11.49
C LYS A 56 33.03 -33.14 -11.36
N SER A 57 32.74 -34.12 -12.21
CA SER A 57 31.50 -34.86 -12.27
C SER A 57 31.44 -35.89 -11.15
N LEU A 58 30.62 -35.66 -10.14
CA LEU A 58 30.00 -36.70 -9.32
C LEU A 58 28.63 -36.19 -8.91
N GLY A 59 27.59 -36.98 -9.17
CA GLY A 59 26.21 -36.61 -8.90
C GLY A 59 26.01 -36.27 -7.42
N ALA A 60 25.41 -35.12 -7.16
CA ALA A 60 24.95 -34.77 -5.82
C ALA A 60 23.61 -34.04 -5.93
N LYS A 61 22.62 -34.62 -5.27
CA LYS A 61 21.24 -34.15 -5.12
C LYS A 61 21.21 -32.65 -4.86
N ALA A 62 20.24 -31.96 -5.46
CA ALA A 62 19.95 -30.56 -5.17
C ALA A 62 19.55 -30.41 -3.69
N ALA A 63 20.54 -30.22 -2.82
CA ALA A 63 20.34 -29.75 -1.46
C ALA A 63 19.91 -28.29 -1.54
N ARG A 64 18.60 -28.07 -1.68
CA ARG A 64 17.99 -26.78 -1.39
C ARG A 64 18.45 -26.41 0.03
N LYS A 65 19.14 -25.29 0.15
CA LYS A 65 19.72 -24.81 1.39
C LYS A 65 18.61 -24.43 2.37
N SER A 66 18.15 -25.41 3.13
CA SER A 66 17.20 -25.27 4.22
C SER A 66 17.58 -26.25 5.34
N THR A 67 18.41 -25.78 6.28
CA THR A 67 18.35 -26.08 7.72
C THR A 67 19.45 -25.27 8.45
N PRO A 68 19.20 -24.82 9.69
CA PRO A 68 20.09 -23.93 10.43
C PRO A 68 21.21 -24.75 11.08
N VAL A 69 22.46 -24.46 10.72
CA VAL A 69 23.61 -24.89 11.51
C VAL A 69 23.74 -23.89 12.66
N VAL A 70 23.35 -24.32 13.85
CA VAL A 70 23.77 -23.72 15.10
C VAL A 70 25.24 -24.09 15.24
N ASP A 71 26.12 -23.15 14.89
CA ASP A 71 27.45 -22.99 15.49
C ASP A 71 28.05 -21.64 15.06
N SER A 72 28.75 -21.04 16.00
CA SER A 72 29.08 -19.62 16.09
C SER A 72 30.12 -19.17 15.06
N GLN A 73 29.71 -18.43 14.03
CA GLN A 73 30.33 -17.21 13.49
C GLN A 73 29.87 -16.95 12.04
N GLY A 74 28.95 -15.99 11.89
CA GLY A 74 28.73 -15.34 10.59
C GLY A 74 27.56 -15.83 9.74
N ALA A 75 26.46 -16.32 10.34
CA ALA A 75 25.19 -16.37 9.63
C ALA A 75 24.82 -14.95 9.17
N LYS A 76 24.74 -14.72 7.84
CA LYS A 76 24.34 -13.42 7.28
C LYS A 76 23.04 -12.98 7.96
N LYS A 77 23.10 -11.86 8.69
CA LYS A 77 21.92 -11.29 9.36
C LYS A 77 20.78 -11.22 8.36
N GLN A 78 19.62 -11.74 8.72
CA GLN A 78 18.44 -11.66 7.88
C GLN A 78 18.18 -10.19 7.55
N HIS A 79 18.05 -9.87 6.25
CA HIS A 79 17.85 -8.50 5.81
C HIS A 79 16.52 -7.95 6.35
N ARG A 80 16.59 -6.91 7.19
CA ARG A 80 15.43 -6.18 7.71
C ARG A 80 15.28 -4.85 6.99
N PHE A 81 14.10 -4.60 6.44
CA PHE A 81 13.78 -3.31 5.82
C PHE A 81 13.69 -2.21 6.88
N ARG A 82 14.09 -0.98 6.51
CA ARG A 82 13.91 0.21 7.35
C ARG A 82 12.42 0.46 7.59
N PRO A 83 12.02 0.97 8.77
CA PRO A 83 10.62 1.39 9.01
C PRO A 83 10.17 2.35 7.90
N GLY A 84 8.92 2.22 7.47
CA GLY A 84 8.35 2.95 6.34
C GLY A 84 8.63 2.33 4.96
N THR A 85 9.70 1.56 4.77
CA THR A 85 10.02 0.96 3.45
C THR A 85 8.95 -0.04 3.00
N VAL A 86 8.45 -0.86 3.93
CA VAL A 86 7.40 -1.84 3.65
C VAL A 86 6.05 -1.13 3.46
N ALA A 87 5.74 -0.16 4.31
CA ALA A 87 4.51 0.64 4.21
C ALA A 87 4.40 1.35 2.85
N LEU A 88 5.46 2.01 2.38
CA LEU A 88 5.49 2.65 1.06
C LEU A 88 5.30 1.66 -0.09
N ARG A 89 5.82 0.43 0.05
CA ARG A 89 5.62 -0.63 -0.93
C ARG A 89 4.17 -1.10 -0.97
N GLU A 90 3.55 -1.26 0.20
CA GLU A 90 2.15 -1.64 0.35
C GLU A 90 1.22 -0.56 -0.22
N ILE A 91 1.46 0.71 0.10
CA ILE A 91 0.70 1.85 -0.46
C ILE A 91 0.73 1.80 -1.99
N ARG A 92 1.93 1.67 -2.59
CA ARG A 92 2.05 1.58 -4.06
C ARG A 92 1.37 0.34 -4.64
N LYS A 93 1.42 -0.79 -3.94
CA LYS A 93 0.76 -2.03 -4.36
C LYS A 93 -0.76 -1.84 -4.41
N TYR A 94 -1.36 -1.34 -3.32
CA TYR A 94 -2.81 -1.19 -3.19
C TYR A 94 -3.37 -0.04 -4.02
N GLN A 95 -2.60 1.03 -4.26
CA GLN A 95 -3.00 2.09 -5.19
C GLN A 95 -3.00 1.63 -6.66
N LYS A 96 -2.19 0.63 -7.00
CA LYS A 96 -2.11 0.07 -8.36
C LYS A 96 -3.24 -0.93 -8.65
N SER A 97 -3.67 -1.70 -7.65
CA SER A 97 -4.75 -2.66 -7.80
C SER A 97 -6.12 -2.05 -7.47
N THR A 98 -7.18 -2.81 -7.74
CA THR A 98 -8.56 -2.48 -7.39
C THR A 98 -9.22 -3.67 -6.68
N ASP A 99 -8.41 -4.45 -5.97
CA ASP A 99 -8.88 -5.63 -5.25
C ASP A 99 -9.52 -5.21 -3.92
N LEU A 100 -10.61 -5.86 -3.55
CA LEU A 100 -11.24 -5.67 -2.24
C LEU A 100 -10.29 -6.14 -1.13
N LEU A 101 -10.09 -5.30 -0.12
CA LEU A 101 -9.16 -5.53 0.98
C LEU A 101 -9.82 -6.26 2.15
N ILE A 102 -11.14 -6.10 2.31
CA ILE A 102 -11.88 -6.80 3.36
C ILE A 102 -12.25 -8.20 2.85
N ARG A 103 -12.06 -9.21 3.72
CA ARG A 103 -12.44 -10.58 3.39
C ARG A 103 -13.97 -10.67 3.22
N LYS A 104 -14.41 -11.29 2.12
CA LYS A 104 -15.83 -11.38 1.74
C LYS A 104 -16.73 -12.03 2.80
N LEU A 105 -16.30 -13.15 3.40
CA LEU A 105 -17.13 -13.88 4.36
C LEU A 105 -17.38 -13.11 5.68
N PRO A 106 -16.36 -12.53 6.34
CA PRO A 106 -16.59 -11.62 7.47
C PRO A 106 -17.50 -10.43 7.13
N PHE A 107 -17.27 -9.77 5.98
CA PHE A 107 -18.09 -8.64 5.56
C PHE A 107 -19.56 -9.06 5.36
N GLN A 108 -19.79 -10.19 4.71
CA GLN A 108 -21.13 -10.75 4.54
C GLN A 108 -21.82 -11.05 5.87
N ARG A 109 -21.09 -11.60 6.86
CA ARG A 109 -21.65 -11.87 8.20
C ARG A 109 -22.07 -10.57 8.89
N LEU A 110 -21.22 -9.54 8.85
CA LEU A 110 -21.50 -8.21 9.39
C LEU A 110 -22.75 -7.59 8.74
N VAL A 111 -22.87 -7.63 7.42
CA VAL A 111 -24.04 -7.09 6.71
C VAL A 111 -25.33 -7.78 7.18
N ARG A 112 -25.30 -9.11 7.35
CA ARG A 112 -26.48 -9.87 7.81
C ARG A 112 -26.80 -9.61 9.28
N GLU A 113 -25.79 -9.47 10.13
CA GLU A 113 -25.95 -9.12 11.54
C GLU A 113 -26.65 -7.77 11.70
N ILE A 114 -26.14 -6.73 11.03
CA ILE A 114 -26.73 -5.39 11.04
C ILE A 114 -28.17 -5.44 10.51
N ALA A 115 -28.38 -6.10 9.38
CA ALA A 115 -29.70 -6.16 8.75
C ALA A 115 -30.76 -6.86 9.61
N SER A 116 -30.36 -7.91 10.34
CA SER A 116 -31.23 -8.64 11.25
C SER A 116 -31.71 -7.78 12.42
N GLY A 117 -30.98 -6.73 12.79
CA GLY A 117 -31.40 -5.75 13.80
C GLY A 117 -32.53 -4.82 13.33
N PHE A 118 -32.79 -4.73 12.02
CA PHE A 118 -33.87 -3.90 11.46
C PHE A 118 -35.09 -4.71 11.06
N ARG A 119 -34.91 -5.83 10.34
CA ARG A 119 -35.98 -6.75 9.96
C ARG A 119 -35.47 -8.19 9.93
N GLY A 120 -36.26 -9.09 10.51
CA GLY A 120 -36.04 -10.53 10.42
C GLY A 120 -36.22 -11.04 8.98
N ASP A 121 -35.53 -12.15 8.68
CA ASP A 121 -35.70 -12.94 7.44
C ASP A 121 -35.38 -12.23 6.11
N LEU A 122 -34.42 -11.31 6.12
CA LEU A 122 -33.92 -10.67 4.90
C LEU A 122 -33.05 -11.61 4.06
N ARG A 123 -33.43 -11.80 2.79
CA ARG A 123 -32.62 -12.50 1.78
C ARG A 123 -31.80 -11.50 0.99
N PHE A 124 -30.50 -11.77 0.86
CA PHE A 124 -29.57 -10.92 0.12
C PHE A 124 -29.16 -11.56 -1.20
N GLN A 125 -29.22 -10.79 -2.28
CA GLN A 125 -28.56 -11.14 -3.53
C GLN A 125 -27.04 -11.05 -3.36
N SER A 126 -26.30 -11.92 -4.05
CA SER A 126 -24.82 -11.89 -4.02
C SER A 126 -24.25 -10.57 -4.54
N SER A 127 -24.85 -9.98 -5.56
CA SER A 127 -24.47 -8.66 -6.10
C SER A 127 -24.75 -7.52 -5.12
N ALA A 128 -25.80 -7.61 -4.30
CA ALA A 128 -26.12 -6.59 -3.30
C ALA A 128 -25.03 -6.53 -2.22
N ILE A 129 -24.59 -7.69 -1.72
CA ILE A 129 -23.49 -7.76 -0.75
C ILE A 129 -22.19 -7.24 -1.36
N ALA A 130 -21.91 -7.58 -2.63
CA ALA A 130 -20.73 -7.06 -3.33
C ALA A 130 -20.77 -5.53 -3.49
N ALA A 131 -21.93 -4.96 -3.87
CA ALA A 131 -22.12 -3.52 -4.01
C ALA A 131 -21.95 -2.78 -2.66
N LEU A 132 -22.50 -3.33 -1.57
CA LEU A 132 -22.29 -2.80 -0.23
C LEU A 132 -20.80 -2.81 0.15
N GLN A 133 -20.07 -3.87 -0.22
CA GLN A 133 -18.64 -3.96 0.05
C GLN A 133 -17.84 -2.94 -0.75
N GLU A 134 -18.11 -2.81 -2.05
CA GLU A 134 -17.46 -1.81 -2.91
C GLU A 134 -17.69 -0.39 -2.39
N ALA A 135 -18.93 -0.05 -2.03
CA ALA A 135 -19.27 1.26 -1.47
C ALA A 135 -18.59 1.52 -0.12
N SER A 136 -18.58 0.52 0.77
CA SER A 136 -17.98 0.64 2.10
C SER A 136 -16.47 0.84 2.02
N GLU A 137 -15.77 0.05 1.20
CA GLU A 137 -14.32 0.19 1.05
C GLU A 137 -13.95 1.51 0.35
N ALA A 138 -14.72 1.94 -0.67
CA ALA A 138 -14.50 3.23 -1.31
C ALA A 138 -14.67 4.40 -0.32
N TYR A 139 -15.69 4.35 0.53
CA TYR A 139 -15.90 5.34 1.58
C TYR A 139 -14.73 5.38 2.57
N LEU A 140 -14.29 4.22 3.07
CA LEU A 140 -13.17 4.13 4.02
C LEU A 140 -11.86 4.64 3.43
N VAL A 141 -11.56 4.32 2.15
CA VAL A 141 -10.38 4.85 1.47
C VAL A 141 -10.43 6.38 1.40
N GLY A 142 -11.56 6.95 0.97
CA GLY A 142 -11.72 8.40 0.94
C GLY A 142 -11.60 9.05 2.33
N LEU A 143 -12.15 8.42 3.37
CA LEU A 143 -12.02 8.90 4.74
C LEU A 143 -10.56 8.88 5.21
N PHE A 144 -9.79 7.85 4.86
CA PHE A 144 -8.37 7.78 5.19
C PHE A 144 -7.51 8.79 4.43
N GLU A 145 -7.89 9.17 3.20
CA GLU A 145 -7.24 10.25 2.46
C GLU A 145 -7.36 11.58 3.21
N ASP A 146 -8.57 11.95 3.66
CA ASP A 146 -8.80 13.17 4.43
C ASP A 146 -8.16 13.13 5.82
N THR A 147 -8.24 11.98 6.48
CA THR A 147 -7.58 11.74 7.78
C THR A 147 -6.07 11.94 7.65
N ASN A 148 -5.48 11.46 6.55
CA ASN A 148 -4.06 11.64 6.29
C ASN A 148 -3.70 13.12 6.05
N LEU A 149 -4.55 13.89 5.35
CA LEU A 149 -4.39 15.33 5.21
C LEU A 149 -4.44 16.06 6.57
N CYS A 150 -5.35 15.65 7.46
CA CYS A 150 -5.44 16.19 8.82
C CYS A 150 -4.18 15.88 9.66
N ALA A 151 -3.64 14.67 9.54
CA ALA A 151 -2.40 14.30 10.21
C ALA A 151 -1.19 15.14 9.72
N ILE A 152 -1.08 15.33 8.40
CA ILE A 152 -0.03 16.15 7.78
C ILE A 152 -0.18 17.62 8.18
N HIS A 153 -1.41 18.14 8.24
CA HIS A 153 -1.67 19.51 8.71
C HIS A 153 -1.13 19.75 10.13
N ALA A 154 -1.13 18.71 10.97
CA ALA A 154 -0.56 18.74 12.32
C ALA A 154 0.91 18.27 12.38
N ASN A 155 1.65 18.28 11.26
CA ASN A 155 3.05 17.87 11.14
C ASN A 155 3.33 16.42 11.61
N ARG A 156 2.38 15.50 11.43
CA ARG A 156 2.53 14.07 11.75
C ARG A 156 2.41 13.20 10.52
N VAL A 157 3.02 12.02 10.60
CA VAL A 157 2.91 10.95 9.57
C VAL A 157 1.96 9.83 10.02
N THR A 158 1.73 9.71 11.33
CA THR A 158 0.81 8.72 11.91
C THR A 158 -0.57 9.33 12.09
N ILE A 159 -1.57 8.73 11.44
CA ILE A 159 -2.98 9.06 11.64
C ILE A 159 -3.43 8.65 13.04
N MET A 160 -4.31 9.45 13.64
CA MET A 160 -4.85 9.24 14.98
C MET A 160 -6.37 9.41 14.96
N GLU A 161 -7.03 9.00 16.03
CA GLU A 161 -8.49 9.08 16.13
C GLU A 161 -9.01 10.51 15.92
N ARG A 162 -8.35 11.51 16.52
CA ARG A 162 -8.70 12.94 16.33
C ARG A 162 -8.70 13.39 14.88
N ASP A 163 -7.87 12.77 14.02
CA ASP A 163 -7.79 13.11 12.60
C ASP A 163 -9.02 12.60 11.86
N VAL A 164 -9.49 11.40 12.22
CA VAL A 164 -10.73 10.81 11.68
C VAL A 164 -11.94 11.64 12.12
N GLN A 165 -11.98 11.97 13.41
CA GLN A 165 -13.05 12.78 13.98
C GLN A 165 -13.13 14.17 13.33
N LEU A 166 -11.97 14.80 13.09
CA LEU A 166 -11.89 16.08 12.38
C LEU A 166 -12.36 15.96 10.93
N ALA A 167 -11.89 14.93 10.21
CA ALA A 167 -12.30 14.68 8.83
C ALA A 167 -13.83 14.48 8.71
N GLN A 168 -14.42 13.65 9.57
CA GLN A 168 -15.88 13.43 9.62
C GLN A 168 -16.66 14.72 9.96
N ARG A 169 -16.12 15.55 10.86
CA ARG A 169 -16.73 16.83 11.22
C ARG A 169 -16.73 17.81 10.05
N ILE A 170 -15.62 17.89 9.31
CA ILE A 170 -15.53 18.78 8.13
C ILE A 170 -16.43 18.28 6.99
N ARG A 171 -16.58 16.96 6.85
CA ARG A 171 -17.51 16.35 5.87
C ARG A 171 -18.99 16.56 6.20
N GLY A 172 -19.32 16.93 7.45
CA GLY A 172 -20.71 17.04 7.90
C GLY A 172 -21.40 15.70 8.19
N GLU A 173 -20.61 14.63 8.44
CA GLU A 173 -21.14 13.28 8.72
C GLU A 173 -21.42 13.05 10.21
N ARG A 174 -20.83 13.87 11.09
CA ARG A 174 -21.16 13.93 12.52
C ARG A 174 -22.10 15.09 12.76
N ASN A 175 -23.38 14.79 12.94
CA ASN A 175 -24.36 15.67 13.60
C ASN A 175 -24.39 15.37 15.09
#